data_AF-A0A5J4PSJ9-F1
#
_entry.id   AF-A0A5J4PSJ9-F1
#
_cell.length_a   1.000
_cell.length_b   1.000
_cell.length_c   1.000
_cell.angle_alpha   90.00
_cell.angle_beta   90.00
_cell.angle_gamma   90.00
#
_symmetry.space_group_name_H-M   'P 1'
#
loop_
_entity.id
_entity.type
_entity.pdbx_description
1 polymer ?
#
loop_
_entity_poly.entity_id
_entity_poly.type
_entity_poly.pdbx_seq_one_letter_code
_entity_poly.pdbx_strand_id
1 'polypeptide(L)'
;MILVDDILVSLDIFREKFLCDLDVCKGECCVEGDAGAPVDGEEELAQLEKALPVVWNDLSAEAREVIQKQGVCYRGEEEDLVTSIVNGKDWVFTCYDADAHCRCAIEKAYREKML
;
A
#
# COMPACT_ATOMS: atom_id res chain seq x y z
N MET A 1 19.44 10.23 18.53
CA MET A 1 19.82 10.29 17.10
C MET A 1 20.89 9.25 16.85
N ILE A 2 20.93 8.63 15.66
CA ILE A 2 21.93 7.66 15.21
C ILE A 2 22.66 8.26 14.01
N LEU A 3 23.97 8.07 13.90
CA LEU A 3 24.74 8.46 12.73
C LEU A 3 24.84 7.26 11.79
N VAL A 4 24.37 7.42 10.55
CA VAL A 4 24.55 6.45 9.46
C VAL A 4 25.36 7.15 8.38
N ASP A 5 26.57 6.66 8.13
CA ASP A 5 27.59 7.36 7.35
C ASP A 5 27.82 8.81 7.87
N ASP A 6 27.44 9.82 7.09
CA ASP A 6 27.50 11.23 7.43
C ASP A 6 26.13 11.86 7.74
N ILE A 7 25.08 11.05 7.87
CA ILE A 7 23.69 11.48 8.06
C ILE A 7 23.25 11.24 9.51
N LEU A 8 22.79 12.32 10.18
CA LEU A 8 22.24 12.25 11.53
C LEU A 8 20.73 11.94 11.47
N VAL A 9 20.35 10.75 11.91
CA VAL A 9 18.98 10.23 11.85
C VAL A 9 18.31 10.33 13.22
N SER A 10 17.07 10.83 13.30
CA SER A 10 16.31 10.83 14.56
C SER A 10 16.01 9.39 15.02
N LEU A 11 15.93 9.16 16.33
CA LEU A 11 15.46 7.87 16.86
C LEU A 11 13.96 7.67 16.63
N ASP A 12 13.23 8.73 16.30
CA ASP A 12 11.79 8.68 16.04
C ASP A 12 11.47 7.79 14.82
N ILE A 13 12.43 7.64 13.90
CA ILE A 13 12.26 6.78 12.70
C ILE A 13 12.00 5.30 13.04
N PHE A 14 12.40 4.84 14.22
CA PHE A 14 12.16 3.47 14.69
C PHE A 14 10.83 3.31 15.43
N ARG A 15 10.17 4.41 15.77
CA ARG A 15 9.01 4.44 16.67
C ARG A 15 7.76 4.90 15.97
N GLU A 16 7.88 5.94 15.16
CA GLU A 16 6.76 6.54 14.46
C GLU A 16 6.41 5.71 13.22
N LYS A 17 5.11 5.51 12.99
CA LYS A 17 4.61 4.84 11.80
C LYS A 17 4.53 5.84 10.66
N PHE A 18 4.90 5.41 9.45
CA PHE A 18 4.73 6.23 8.26
C PHE A 18 3.24 6.49 8.01
N LEU A 19 2.88 7.76 7.82
CA LEU A 19 1.56 8.18 7.39
C LEU A 19 1.72 8.97 6.09
N CYS A 20 1.09 8.51 5.02
CA CYS A 20 1.12 9.22 3.76
C CYS A 20 0.24 10.48 3.85
N ASP A 21 0.84 11.65 3.62
CA ASP A 21 0.09 12.86 3.34
C ASP A 21 -0.28 12.86 1.86
N LEU A 22 -1.48 12.37 1.56
CA LEU A 22 -1.97 12.24 0.19
C LEU A 22 -2.19 13.59 -0.52
N ASP A 23 -2.31 14.71 0.21
CA ASP A 23 -2.42 16.04 -0.40
C ASP A 23 -1.06 16.53 -0.89
N VAL A 24 0.01 16.13 -0.21
CA VAL A 24 1.39 16.46 -0.57
C VAL A 24 1.99 15.45 -1.56
N CYS A 25 1.83 14.16 -1.28
CA CYS A 25 2.41 13.07 -2.05
C CYS A 25 1.69 12.83 -3.38
N LYS A 26 0.39 13.15 -3.46
CA LYS A 26 -0.49 12.87 -4.61
C LYS A 26 -0.49 11.41 -5.07
N GLY A 27 -0.07 10.51 -4.17
CA GLY A 27 0.00 9.08 -4.41
C GLY A 27 1.23 8.60 -5.18
N GLU A 28 2.28 9.42 -5.33
CA GLU A 28 3.50 9.07 -6.08
C GLU A 28 4.09 7.71 -5.66
N CYS A 29 4.14 7.42 -4.36
CA CYS A 29 4.68 6.15 -3.84
C CYS A 29 3.87 4.92 -4.25
N CYS A 30 2.61 5.09 -4.65
CA CYS A 30 1.73 3.99 -5.09
C CYS A 30 1.84 3.70 -6.60
N VAL A 31 2.50 4.57 -7.38
CA VAL A 31 2.62 4.47 -8.85
C VAL A 31 4.07 4.27 -9.32
N GLU A 32 5.04 4.78 -8.56
CA GLU A 32 6.47 4.69 -8.90
C GLU A 32 7.24 3.61 -8.11
N GLY A 33 6.54 2.83 -7.27
CA GLY A 33 7.13 1.68 -6.60
C GLY A 33 7.42 0.54 -7.58
N ASP A 34 8.54 -0.15 -7.39
CA ASP A 34 8.93 -1.36 -8.13
C ASP A 34 8.61 -2.66 -7.36
N ALA A 35 8.18 -2.53 -6.11
CA ALA A 35 7.76 -3.62 -5.25
C ALA A 35 6.55 -3.24 -4.39
N GLY A 36 5.80 -4.24 -3.94
CA GLY A 36 4.74 -4.06 -2.96
C GLY A 36 5.26 -3.62 -1.60
N ALA A 37 4.43 -2.92 -0.84
CA ALA A 37 4.71 -2.62 0.57
C ALA A 37 4.88 -3.94 1.36
N PRO A 38 5.92 -4.06 2.21
CA PRO A 38 6.08 -5.20 3.11
C PRO A 38 4.89 -5.33 4.08
N VAL A 39 4.51 -6.58 4.37
CA VAL A 39 3.41 -6.92 5.28
C VAL A 39 3.94 -7.68 6.48
N ASP A 40 3.68 -7.16 7.68
CA ASP A 40 4.13 -7.71 8.95
C ASP A 40 3.20 -8.83 9.42
N GLY A 41 3.54 -10.06 9.01
CA GLY A 41 2.92 -11.29 9.51
C GLY A 41 1.49 -11.55 9.00
N GLU A 42 0.85 -12.57 9.58
CA GLU A 42 -0.49 -13.03 9.18
C GLU A 42 -1.61 -12.10 9.65
N GLU A 43 -1.39 -11.31 10.71
CA GLU A 43 -2.41 -10.42 11.27
C GLU A 43 -2.70 -9.23 10.33
N GLU A 44 -1.67 -8.60 9.77
CA GLU A 44 -1.84 -7.52 8.80
C GLU A 44 -2.46 -8.05 7.49
N LEU A 45 -2.06 -9.23 7.04
CA LEU A 45 -2.69 -9.90 5.90
C LEU A 45 -4.20 -10.10 6.12
N ALA A 46 -4.61 -10.60 7.29
CA ALA A 46 -6.02 -10.80 7.60
C ALA A 46 -6.80 -9.47 7.63
N GLN A 47 -6.17 -8.37 8.04
CA GLN A 47 -6.77 -7.03 7.98
C GLN A 47 -6.97 -6.55 6.54
N LEU A 48 -5.98 -6.77 5.66
CA LEU A 48 -6.10 -6.46 4.23
C LEU A 48 -7.22 -7.26 3.56
N GLU A 49 -7.31 -8.55 3.85
CA GLU A 49 -8.39 -9.41 3.35
C GLU A 49 -9.77 -8.99 3.87
N LYS A 50 -9.86 -8.54 5.13
CA LYS A 50 -11.10 -8.01 5.71
C LYS A 50 -11.52 -6.68 5.08
N ALA A 51 -10.57 -5.84 4.67
CA ALA A 51 -10.85 -4.58 4.00
C ALA A 51 -11.29 -4.77 2.54
N LEU A 52 -10.83 -5.85 1.89
CA LEU A 52 -11.04 -6.10 0.46
C LEU A 52 -12.51 -5.99 0.00
N PRO A 53 -13.53 -6.54 0.69
CA PRO A 53 -14.92 -6.43 0.26
C PRO A 53 -15.46 -4.99 0.28
N VAL A 54 -14.94 -4.15 1.18
CA VAL A 54 -15.35 -2.75 1.33
C VAL A 54 -14.82 -1.93 0.15
N VAL A 55 -13.57 -2.16 -0.24
CA VAL A 55 -12.88 -1.38 -1.27
C VAL A 55 -13.00 -1.97 -2.67
N TRP A 56 -13.58 -3.17 -2.82
CA TRP A 56 -13.59 -3.92 -4.07
C TRP A 56 -14.07 -3.12 -5.28
N ASN A 57 -15.12 -2.31 -5.09
CA ASN A 57 -15.72 -1.52 -6.16
C ASN A 57 -14.87 -0.33 -6.61
N ASP A 58 -13.91 0.10 -5.78
CA ASP A 58 -12.98 1.18 -6.11
C ASP A 58 -11.74 0.68 -6.87
N LEU A 59 -11.49 -0.63 -6.90
CA LEU A 59 -10.33 -1.22 -7.57
C LEU A 59 -10.52 -1.32 -9.08
N SER A 60 -9.44 -1.16 -9.85
CA SER A 60 -9.43 -1.37 -11.30
C SER A 60 -9.69 -2.82 -11.69
N ALA A 61 -10.06 -3.07 -12.95
CA ALA A 61 -10.30 -4.43 -13.43
C ALA A 61 -9.03 -5.29 -13.36
N GLU A 62 -7.88 -4.69 -13.67
CA GLU A 62 -6.57 -5.30 -13.65
C GLU A 62 -6.17 -5.67 -12.21
N ALA A 63 -6.39 -4.77 -11.25
CA ALA A 63 -6.13 -5.04 -9.83
C ALA A 63 -6.99 -6.21 -9.30
N ARG A 64 -8.28 -6.23 -9.66
CA ARG A 64 -9.18 -7.33 -9.29
C ARG A 64 -8.72 -8.65 -9.89
N GLU A 65 -8.25 -8.66 -11.13
CA GLU A 65 -7.73 -9.87 -11.78
C GLU A 65 -6.46 -10.38 -11.09
N VAL A 66 -5.53 -9.49 -10.74
CA VAL A 66 -4.33 -9.86 -9.97
C VAL A 66 -4.73 -10.44 -8.62
N ILE A 67 -5.59 -9.76 -7.86
CA ILE A 67 -6.05 -10.23 -6.54
C ILE A 67 -6.72 -11.61 -6.65
N GLN A 68 -7.54 -11.85 -7.67
CA GLN A 68 -8.17 -13.15 -7.88
C GLN A 68 -7.18 -14.27 -8.19
N LYS A 69 -6.06 -13.97 -8.85
CA LYS A 69 -5.05 -14.96 -9.23
C LYS A 69 -4.06 -15.27 -8.11
N GLN A 70 -3.59 -14.26 -7.39
CA GLN A 70 -2.48 -14.41 -6.44
C GLN A 70 -2.79 -13.93 -5.02
N GLY A 71 -3.95 -13.31 -4.79
CA GLY A 71 -4.32 -12.73 -3.50
C GLY A 71 -3.87 -11.27 -3.35
N VAL A 72 -4.17 -10.70 -2.17
CA VAL A 72 -3.80 -9.32 -1.82
C VAL A 72 -2.29 -9.14 -1.58
N CYS A 73 -1.58 -10.24 -1.34
CA CYS A 73 -0.13 -10.28 -1.13
C CYS A 73 0.50 -11.44 -1.90
N TYR A 74 1.78 -11.33 -2.19
CA TYR A 74 2.63 -12.39 -2.76
C TYR A 74 3.97 -12.45 -2.02
N ARG A 75 4.72 -13.54 -2.19
CA ARG A 75 6.10 -13.61 -1.69
C ARG A 75 7.06 -13.00 -2.71
N GLY A 76 7.80 -11.99 -2.29
CA GLY A 76 8.82 -11.32 -3.09
C GLY A 76 10.08 -12.16 -3.30
N GLU A 77 11.07 -11.58 -3.98
CA GLU A 77 12.35 -12.25 -4.28
C GLU A 77 13.16 -12.60 -3.03
N GLU A 78 12.98 -11.85 -1.94
CA GLU A 78 13.65 -12.05 -0.65
C GLU A 78 12.84 -12.97 0.30
N GLU A 79 11.83 -13.69 -0.22
CA GLU A 79 10.86 -14.51 0.52
C GLU A 79 9.94 -13.75 1.49
N ASP A 80 10.05 -12.43 1.56
CA ASP A 80 9.18 -11.57 2.36
C ASP A 80 7.78 -11.46 1.76
N LEU A 81 6.77 -11.38 2.63
CA LEU A 81 5.40 -11.14 2.23
C LEU A 81 5.23 -9.66 1.88
N VAL A 82 4.94 -9.40 0.61
CA VAL A 82 4.70 -8.06 0.09
C VAL A 82 3.33 -7.98 -0.54
N THR A 83 2.76 -6.79 -0.54
CA THR A 83 1.47 -6.59 -1.15
C THR A 83 1.50 -6.72 -2.68
N SER A 84 0.41 -7.22 -3.28
CA SER A 84 0.33 -7.45 -4.74
C SER A 84 0.40 -6.15 -5.54
N ILE A 85 1.01 -6.23 -6.73
CA ILE A 85 1.15 -5.12 -7.67
C ILE A 85 0.62 -5.49 -9.07
N VAL A 86 0.14 -4.49 -9.81
CA VAL A 86 -0.34 -4.57 -11.19
C VAL A 86 0.78 -4.13 -12.11
N ASN A 87 1.05 -4.91 -13.17
CA ASN A 87 2.07 -4.61 -14.19
C ASN A 87 3.48 -4.31 -13.64
N GLY A 88 3.82 -4.84 -12.47
CA GLY A 88 5.13 -4.63 -11.85
C GLY A 88 5.34 -3.22 -11.31
N LYS A 89 4.26 -2.44 -11.09
CA LYS A 89 4.33 -1.08 -10.56
C LYS A 89 3.22 -0.78 -9.56
N ASP A 90 1.98 -0.70 -10.04
CA ASP A 90 0.89 -0.10 -9.27
C ASP A 90 0.44 -1.02 -8.14
N TRP A 91 0.28 -0.51 -6.93
CA TRP A 91 -0.27 -1.30 -5.84
C TRP A 91 -1.72 -1.74 -6.15
N VAL A 92 -2.12 -2.98 -5.83
CA VAL A 92 -3.49 -3.46 -6.16
C VAL A 92 -4.62 -2.69 -5.47
N PHE A 93 -4.32 -1.95 -4.40
CA PHE A 93 -5.28 -1.06 -3.73
C PHE A 93 -5.24 0.39 -4.25
N THR A 94 -4.51 0.64 -5.34
CA THR A 94 -4.50 1.95 -6.00
C THR A 94 -5.85 2.22 -6.65
N CYS A 95 -6.41 3.39 -6.38
CA CYS A 95 -7.58 3.93 -7.05
C CYS A 95 -7.33 5.38 -7.44
N TYR A 96 -8.12 5.90 -8.39
CA TYR A 96 -7.97 7.26 -8.89
C TYR A 96 -9.23 8.05 -8.59
N ASP A 97 -9.04 9.29 -8.13
CA ASP A 97 -10.15 10.23 -7.95
C ASP A 97 -10.53 10.94 -9.26
N ALA A 98 -11.56 11.80 -9.21
CA ALA A 98 -12.07 12.51 -10.38
C ALA A 98 -11.03 13.47 -11.00
N ASP A 99 -10.03 13.89 -10.24
CA ASP A 99 -8.95 14.77 -10.68
C ASP A 99 -7.71 13.99 -11.14
N ALA A 100 -7.84 12.66 -11.29
CA ALA A 100 -6.77 11.73 -11.65
C ALA A 100 -5.61 11.67 -10.64
N HIS A 101 -5.84 12.05 -9.39
CA HIS A 101 -4.85 11.79 -8.33
C HIS A 101 -4.91 10.34 -7.89
N CYS A 102 -3.73 9.75 -7.70
CA CYS A 102 -3.59 8.43 -7.12
C CYS A 102 -3.97 8.48 -5.63
N ARG A 103 -4.83 7.55 -5.21
CA ARG A 103 -5.28 7.36 -3.84
C ARG A 103 -5.16 5.88 -3.46
N CYS A 104 -4.99 5.62 -2.17
CA CYS A 104 -5.15 4.28 -1.61
C CYS A 104 -6.63 4.04 -1.28
N ALA A 105 -7.22 2.97 -1.82
CA ALA A 105 -8.62 2.64 -1.61
C ALA A 105 -8.93 2.31 -0.13
N ILE A 106 -7.98 1.72 0.60
CA ILE A 106 -8.12 1.41 2.03
C ILE A 106 -8.16 2.71 2.86
N GLU A 107 -7.24 3.64 2.59
CA GLU A 107 -7.20 4.94 3.28
C GLU A 107 -8.46 5.77 2.98
N LYS A 108 -8.93 5.75 1.72
CA LYS A 108 -10.20 6.36 1.34
C LYS A 108 -11.36 5.80 2.16
N ALA A 109 -11.50 4.48 2.20
CA ALA A 109 -12.57 3.81 2.96
C ALA A 109 -12.48 4.10 4.46
N TYR A 110 -11.26 4.17 5.03
CA TYR A 110 -11.06 4.55 6.43
C TYR A 110 -11.53 5.99 6.71
N ARG A 111 -11.15 6.96 5.86
CA ARG A 111 -11.59 8.37 5.98
C ARG A 111 -13.10 8.54 5.82
N GLU A 112 -13.71 7.71 4.97
CA GLU A 112 -15.16 7.65 4.76
C GLU A 112 -15.91 6.86 5.85
N LYS A 113 -15.21 6.31 6.85
CA LYS A 113 -15.74 5.51 7.96
C LYS A 113 -16.45 4.23 7.52
N MET A 114 -15.90 3.58 6.49
CA MET A 114 -16.40 2.30 5.95
C MET A 114 -15.61 1.08 6.47
N LEU A 115 -14.51 1.28 7.18
CA LEU A 115 -13.67 0.27 7.85
C LEU A 115 -13.70 0.47 9.37
#